data_AF-A0A2V6C3A1-F1
#
_entry.id   AF-A0A2V6C3A1-F1
#
_cell.length_a   1.000
_cell.length_b   1.000
_cell.length_c   1.000
_cell.angle_alpha   90.00
_cell.angle_beta   90.00
_cell.angle_gamma   90.00
#
_symmetry.space_group_name_H-M   'P 1'
#
loop_
_entity.id
_entity.type
_entity.pdbx_description
1 polymer ?
#
loop_
_entity_poly.entity_id
_entity_poly.type
_entity_poly.pdbx_seq_one_letter_code
_entity_poly.pdbx_strand_id
1 'polypeptide(L)'
;MTHPEFPRSIRFSVESLDAALHRISGSPETNCANEAERLSGRLRYDLDFATIGDIFEYGLHEYLILIQKRLAELSSALFEIYCATNETISV
;
A
#
# COMPACT_ATOMS: atom_id res chain seq x y z
N MET A 1 15.77 10.96 -3.55
CA MET A 1 15.09 9.75 -4.07
C MET A 1 13.58 9.96 -4.23
N THR A 2 13.16 11.17 -4.61
CA THR A 2 11.75 11.56 -4.80
C THR A 2 11.65 12.41 -6.06
N HIS A 3 11.86 11.79 -7.23
CA HIS A 3 11.69 12.47 -8.52
C HIS A 3 10.38 12.01 -9.16
N PRO A 4 9.49 12.93 -9.57
CA PRO A 4 8.24 12.62 -10.26
C PRO A 4 8.43 12.01 -11.66
N GLU A 5 9.67 11.98 -12.18
CA GLU A 5 10.03 11.38 -13.47
C GLU A 5 10.43 9.89 -13.39
N PHE A 6 10.44 9.29 -12.19
CA PHE A 6 10.71 7.85 -12.03
C PHE A 6 9.41 7.10 -11.68
N PRO A 7 8.65 6.61 -12.69
CA PRO A 7 7.40 5.84 -12.50
C PRO A 7 7.58 4.49 -11.78
N ARG A 8 8.78 4.22 -11.24
CA ARG A 8 9.16 3.02 -10.49
C ARG A 8 9.64 3.32 -9.07
N SER A 9 9.39 4.53 -8.55
CA SER A 9 9.63 4.80 -7.12
C SER A 9 8.59 4.06 -6.26
N ILE A 10 8.99 3.57 -5.10
CA ILE A 10 8.10 2.83 -4.18
C ILE A 10 6.88 3.71 -3.83
N ARG A 11 7.09 5.01 -3.61
CA ARG A 11 6.01 5.97 -3.33
C ARG A 11 4.98 6.04 -4.45
N PHE A 12 5.43 6.20 -5.69
CA PHE A 12 4.54 6.26 -6.87
C PHE A 12 3.75 4.96 -7.05
N SER A 13 4.41 3.81 -6.87
CA SER A 13 3.75 2.51 -6.96
C SER A 13 2.69 2.31 -5.87
N VAL A 14 2.98 2.72 -4.62
CA VAL A 14 2.03 2.64 -3.50
C VAL A 14 0.85 3.59 -3.69
N GLU A 15 1.09 4.81 -4.17
CA GLU A 15 0.03 5.76 -4.52
C GLU A 15 -0.89 5.22 -5.63
N SER A 16 -0.30 4.63 -6.68
CA SER A 16 -1.06 4.01 -7.76
C SER A 16 -1.87 2.80 -7.27
N LEU A 17 -1.31 1.99 -6.37
CA LEU A 17 -1.98 0.84 -5.77
C LEU A 17 -3.18 1.27 -4.92
N ASP A 18 -2.99 2.28 -4.07
CA ASP A 18 -4.03 2.85 -3.22
C ASP A 18 -5.20 3.41 -4.05
N ALA A 19 -4.90 4.17 -5.09
CA ALA A 19 -5.90 4.66 -6.03
C ALA A 19 -6.64 3.51 -6.76
N ALA A 20 -5.93 2.43 -7.11
CA ALA A 20 -6.53 1.25 -7.71
C ALA A 20 -7.48 0.52 -6.74
N LEU A 21 -7.11 0.38 -5.47
CA LEU A 21 -7.95 -0.24 -4.45
C LEU A 21 -9.26 0.54 -4.25
N HIS A 22 -9.18 1.86 -4.10
CA HIS A 22 -10.37 2.71 -4.04
C HIS A 22 -11.27 2.58 -5.27
N ARG A 23 -10.67 2.47 -6.47
CA ARG A 23 -11.42 2.23 -7.72
C ARG A 23 -12.12 0.88 -7.76
N ILE A 24 -11.49 -0.19 -7.28
CA ILE A 24 -12.07 -1.54 -7.27
C ILE A 24 -13.20 -1.62 -6.24
N SER A 25 -13.01 -0.98 -5.08
CA SER A 25 -13.98 -0.93 -3.98
C SER A 25 -15.17 -0.01 -4.25
N GLY A 26 -15.01 1.00 -5.11
CA GLY A 26 -16.00 2.06 -5.32
C GLY A 26 -16.11 3.04 -4.15
N SER A 27 -15.15 3.01 -3.22
CA SER A 27 -15.14 3.83 -2.01
C SER A 27 -14.37 5.13 -2.25
N PRO A 28 -14.84 6.28 -1.74
CA PRO A 28 -14.14 7.54 -1.89
C PRO A 28 -12.78 7.48 -1.18
N GLU A 29 -11.76 8.12 -1.75
CA GLU A 29 -10.37 8.14 -1.23
C GLU A 29 -10.25 8.71 0.20
N THR A 30 -11.31 9.35 0.70
CA THR A 30 -11.40 9.89 2.06
C THR A 30 -11.79 8.85 3.11
N ASN A 31 -12.25 7.66 2.70
CA ASN A 31 -12.74 6.64 3.61
C ASN A 31 -12.22 5.25 3.21
N CYS A 32 -11.67 4.51 4.17
CA CYS A 32 -11.24 3.13 3.95
C CYS A 32 -12.42 2.20 4.21
N ALA A 33 -12.90 1.50 3.18
CA ALA A 33 -13.99 0.53 3.30
C ALA A 33 -13.53 -0.86 3.73
N ASN A 34 -12.24 -1.16 3.59
CA ASN A 34 -11.69 -2.49 3.85
C ASN A 34 -10.26 -2.42 4.42
N GLU A 35 -9.77 -3.57 4.91
CA GLU A 35 -8.45 -3.71 5.51
C GLU A 35 -7.34 -3.32 4.54
N ALA A 36 -7.48 -3.73 3.27
CA ALA A 36 -6.49 -3.45 2.23
C ALA A 36 -6.33 -1.95 1.99
N GLU A 37 -7.43 -1.19 1.85
CA GLU A 37 -7.38 0.28 1.70
C GLU A 37 -6.76 0.97 2.92
N ARG A 38 -7.02 0.47 4.14
CA ARG A 38 -6.42 1.06 5.33
C ARG A 38 -4.91 0.83 5.37
N LEU A 39 -4.46 -0.37 5.02
CA LEU A 39 -3.04 -0.71 4.97
C LEU A 39 -2.30 0.03 3.84
N SER A 40 -2.94 0.21 2.68
CA SER A 40 -2.35 0.98 1.57
C SER A 40 -2.22 2.45 1.91
N GLY A 41 -3.26 3.06 2.50
CA GLY A 41 -3.25 4.45 2.94
C GLY A 41 -2.19 4.71 4.02
N ARG A 42 -2.02 3.79 4.98
CA ARG A 42 -0.95 3.85 5.98
C ARG A 42 0.43 3.79 5.34
N LEU A 43 0.66 2.84 4.43
CA LEU A 43 1.94 2.71 3.75
C LEU A 43 2.26 3.96 2.90
N ARG A 44 1.24 4.55 2.26
CA ARG A 44 1.36 5.81 1.52
C ARG A 44 1.79 6.95 2.44
N TYR A 45 1.12 7.11 3.59
CA TYR A 45 1.46 8.12 4.58
C TYR A 45 2.90 7.94 5.10
N ASP A 46 3.27 6.72 5.47
CA ASP A 46 4.61 6.44 5.98
C ASP A 46 5.73 6.74 4.96
N LEU A 47 5.46 6.60 3.66
CA LEU A 47 6.40 6.95 2.60
C LEU A 47 6.43 8.45 2.28
N ASP A 48 5.30 9.15 2.44
CA ASP A 48 5.22 10.58 2.16
C ASP A 48 5.86 11.43 3.27
N PHE A 49 5.78 10.95 4.51
CA PHE A 49 6.40 11.59 5.68
C PHE A 49 7.83 11.11 5.96
N ALA A 50 8.31 10.07 5.28
CA ALA A 50 9.68 9.60 5.47
C ALA A 50 10.69 10.62 4.92
N THR A 51 11.55 11.12 5.80
CA THR A 51 12.70 11.92 5.37
C THR A 51 13.93 11.03 5.15
N ILE A 52 14.88 11.53 4.37
CA ILE A 52 16.19 10.88 4.23
C ILE A 52 16.86 10.72 5.60
N GLY A 53 16.74 11.71 6.49
CA GLY A 53 17.26 11.62 7.86
C GLY A 53 16.71 10.42 8.62
N ASP A 54 15.38 10.28 8.64
CA ASP A 54 14.70 9.19 9.34
C ASP A 54 15.09 7.81 8.77
N ILE A 55 15.24 7.71 7.45
CA ILE A 55 15.64 6.45 6.78
C ILE A 55 17.06 6.05 7.17
N PHE A 56 17.98 7.01 7.23
CA PHE A 56 19.37 6.74 7.61
C PHE A 56 19.52 6.51 9.12
N GLU A 57 18.74 7.18 9.97
CA GLU A 57 18.72 6.97 11.42
C GLU A 57 18.14 5.60 11.79
N TYR A 58 17.08 5.18 11.11
CA TYR A 58 16.50 3.83 11.26
C TYR A 58 17.38 2.73 10.64
N GLY A 59 18.22 3.10 9.67
CA GLY A 59 19.03 2.19 8.87
C GLY A 59 18.33 1.82 7.56
N LEU A 60 19.03 2.05 6.44
CA LEU A 60 18.47 1.86 5.09
C LEU A 60 17.92 0.45 4.87
N HIS A 61 18.67 -0.57 5.27
CA HIS A 61 18.26 -1.96 5.07
C HIS A 61 17.05 -2.32 5.95
N GLU A 62 17.04 -1.86 7.20
CA GLU A 62 15.91 -2.07 8.12
C GLU A 62 14.65 -1.38 7.62
N TYR A 63 14.78 -0.18 7.07
CA TYR A 63 13.66 0.54 6.46
C TYR A 63 13.10 -0.21 5.23
N LEU A 64 13.97 -0.77 4.40
CA LEU A 64 13.55 -1.62 3.27
C LEU A 64 12.88 -2.92 3.72
N ILE A 65 13.35 -3.54 4.81
CA ILE A 65 12.66 -4.70 5.41
C ILE A 65 11.28 -4.30 5.91
N LEU A 66 11.15 -3.16 6.59
CA LEU A 66 9.89 -2.66 7.12
C LEU A 66 8.86 -2.47 6.00
N ILE A 67 9.27 -1.84 4.88
CA ILE A 67 8.40 -1.67 3.70
C ILE A 67 7.97 -3.02 3.15
N GLN A 68 8.88 -3.98 3.00
CA GLN A 68 8.56 -5.31 2.49
C GLN A 68 7.53 -6.03 3.37
N LYS A 69 7.66 -5.94 4.70
CA LYS A 69 6.69 -6.53 5.63
C LYS A 69 5.29 -5.92 5.47
N ARG A 70 5.20 -4.59 5.38
CA ARG A 70 3.92 -3.88 5.19
C ARG A 70 3.28 -4.22 3.85
N LEU A 71 4.07 -4.35 2.79
CA LEU A 71 3.57 -4.82 1.49
C LEU A 71 3.06 -6.25 1.54
N ALA A 72 3.71 -7.14 2.29
CA ALA A 72 3.24 -8.51 2.47
C ALA A 72 1.90 -8.55 3.23
N GLU A 73 1.76 -7.78 4.32
CA GLU A 73 0.50 -7.64 5.06
C GLU A 73 -0.63 -7.11 4.17
N LEU A 74 -0.36 -6.05 3.40
CA LEU A 74 -1.29 -5.51 2.42
C LEU A 74 -1.69 -6.54 1.38
N SER A 75 -0.73 -7.30 0.84
CA SER A 75 -0.99 -8.33 -0.16
C SER A 75 -1.88 -9.45 0.39
N SER A 76 -1.68 -9.86 1.64
CA SER A 76 -2.52 -10.86 2.30
C SER A 76 -3.95 -10.36 2.46
N ALA A 77 -4.12 -9.14 2.98
CA ALA A 77 -5.45 -8.53 3.13
C ALA A 77 -6.16 -8.36 1.78
N LEU A 78 -5.44 -7.92 0.74
CA LEU A 78 -5.96 -7.80 -0.62
C LEU A 78 -6.44 -9.16 -1.14
N PHE A 79 -5.64 -10.20 -0.95
CA PHE A 79 -5.99 -11.55 -1.38
C PHE A 79 -7.25 -12.08 -0.66
N GLU A 80 -7.36 -11.86 0.65
CA GLU A 80 -8.54 -12.25 1.42
C GLU A 80 -9.82 -11.53 0.97
N ILE A 81 -9.73 -10.23 0.65
CA ILE A 81 -10.90 -9.41 0.30
C ILE A 81 -11.33 -9.62 -1.16
N TYR A 82 -10.38 -9.74 -2.10
CA TYR A 82 -10.68 -9.70 -3.54
C TYR A 82 -10.45 -11.03 -4.25
N CYS A 83 -9.58 -11.91 -3.75
CA CYS A 83 -9.28 -13.18 -4.41
C CYS A 83 -9.95 -14.40 -3.74
N ALA A 84 -10.13 -14.38 -2.42
CA ALA A 84 -10.78 -15.47 -1.70
C ALA A 84 -12.31 -15.50 -1.91
N THR A 85 -12.90 -14.42 -2.43
CA THR A 85 -14.34 -14.34 -2.74
C THR A 85 -14.68 -15.02 -4.07
N ASN A 86 -14.44 -16.33 -4.18
CA ASN A 86 -15.00 -17.18 -5.25
C ASN A 86 -15.62 -18.49 -4.72
N GLU A 87 -16.23 -18.49 -3.54
CA GLU A 87 -17.08 -19.60 -3.07
C GLU A 87 -18.50 -19.17 -2.72
N THR A 88 -19.10 -18.30 -3.54
CA THR A 88 -20.56 -18.13 -3.60
C THR A 88 -21.02 -18.01 -5.05
N ILE A 89 -20.78 -19.05 -5.84
CA ILE A 89 -21.74 -19.43 -6.88
C ILE A 89 -22.67 -20.45 -6.22
N SER A 90 -23.84 -19.98 -5.79
CA SER A 90 -24.98 -20.84 -5.53
C SER A 90 -25.41 -21.50 -6.84
N VAL A 91 -25.33 -22.84 -6.91
CA VAL A 91 -26.24 -23.66 -7.71
C VAL A 91 -26.48 -24.98 -7.01
#